data_AF-A0AAN5D7Q2-F1
#
_entry.id   AF-A0AAN5D7Q2-F1
#
_cell.length_a   1.000
_cell.length_b   1.000
_cell.length_c   1.000
_cell.angle_alpha   90.00
_cell.angle_beta   90.00
_cell.angle_gamma   90.00
#
_symmetry.space_group_name_H-M   'P 1'
#
loop_
_entity.id
_entity.type
_entity.pdbx_description
1 polymer ?
#
loop_
_entity_poly.entity_id
_entity_poly.type
_entity_poly.pdbx_seq_one_letter_code
_entity_poly.pdbx_strand_id
1 'polypeptide(L)'
;MVVLADYEAVQEAFVTKGDDFAGRPDQVIDKKFLFCENQGVINSNGASWKENRRQAISILRDFGMGKNVMEEQVKLSISEYLRFLSQIKDKSTVEMRWPIQIMECELYVTTGKSFRFHSSDHYLLT
;
A
#
# COMPACT_ATOMS: atom_id res chain seq x y z
N MET A 1 10.26 19.46 18.90
CA MET A 1 10.37 19.07 17.48
C MET A 1 11.83 19.09 17.11
N VAL A 2 12.37 17.99 16.61
CA VAL A 2 13.75 17.87 16.14
C VAL A 2 13.70 17.72 14.63
N VAL A 3 14.58 18.41 13.90
CA VAL A 3 14.66 18.35 12.44
C VAL A 3 16.02 17.76 12.07
N LEU A 4 16.01 16.69 11.28
CA LEU A 4 17.21 16.10 10.67
C LEU A 4 17.25 16.61 9.22
N ALA A 5 18.35 17.24 8.80
CA ALA A 5 18.42 17.95 7.52
C ALA A 5 19.55 17.43 6.60
N ASP A 6 20.43 16.61 7.14
CA ASP A 6 21.59 16.00 6.52
C ASP A 6 21.40 14.48 6.36
N TYR A 7 22.01 13.91 5.32
CA TYR A 7 21.88 12.49 5.00
C TYR A 7 22.45 11.63 6.12
N GLU A 8 23.60 12.02 6.67
CA GLU A 8 24.29 11.32 7.73
C GLU A 8 23.42 11.21 8.99
N ALA A 9 22.80 12.30 9.44
CA ALA A 9 21.91 12.24 10.60
C ALA A 9 20.63 11.45 10.34
N VAL A 10 20.06 11.52 9.12
CA VAL A 10 18.89 10.71 8.73
C VAL A 10 19.24 9.22 8.76
N GLN A 11 20.40 8.85 8.21
CA GLN A 11 20.90 7.48 8.24
C GLN A 11 21.18 7.00 9.68
N GLU A 12 21.86 7.82 10.49
CA GLU A 12 22.14 7.47 11.88
C GLU A 12 20.85 7.24 12.68
N ALA A 13 19.87 8.15 12.55
CA ALA A 13 18.62 8.07 13.28
C ALA A 13 17.75 6.88 12.85
N PHE A 14 17.49 6.72 11.55
CA PHE A 14 16.52 5.71 11.07
C PHE A 14 17.12 4.34 10.75
N VAL A 15 18.44 4.23 10.59
CA VAL A 15 19.11 2.95 10.30
C VAL A 15 19.90 2.46 11.51
N THR A 16 20.88 3.25 11.97
CA THR A 16 21.77 2.82 13.07
C THR A 16 21.05 2.78 14.42
N LYS A 17 20.22 3.79 14.70
CA LYS A 17 19.40 3.92 15.92
C LYS A 17 17.91 3.69 15.64
N GLY A 18 17.59 2.89 14.62
CA GLY A 18 16.23 2.76 14.10
C GLY A 18 15.17 2.35 15.14
N ASP A 19 15.54 1.57 16.16
CA ASP A 19 14.63 1.18 17.24
C ASP A 19 14.22 2.38 18.13
N ASP A 20 15.13 3.34 18.37
CA ASP A 20 14.86 4.55 19.15
C ASP A 20 13.94 5.52 18.39
N PHE A 21 14.01 5.51 17.06
CA PHE A 21 13.24 6.38 16.16
C PHE A 21 12.08 5.65 15.46
N ALA A 22 11.72 4.43 15.90
CA ALA A 22 10.68 3.62 15.28
C ALA A 22 9.25 4.17 15.50
N GLY A 23 9.07 5.06 16.48
CA GLY A 23 7.77 5.60 16.88
C GLY A 23 7.12 6.52 15.83
N ARG A 24 5.79 6.52 15.78
CA ARG A 24 4.98 7.46 15.01
C ARG A 24 4.58 8.64 15.89
N PRO A 25 4.76 9.89 15.43
CA PRO A 25 4.32 11.05 16.17
C PRO A 25 2.79 11.08 16.26
N ASP A 26 2.26 11.48 17.40
CA ASP A 26 0.83 11.70 17.60
C ASP A 26 0.37 12.89 16.74
N GLN A 27 -0.18 12.62 15.56
CA GLN A 27 -0.76 13.67 14.73
C GLN A 27 -2.22 13.94 15.12
N VAL A 28 -2.57 15.23 15.22
CA VAL A 28 -3.93 15.69 15.55
C VAL A 28 -4.96 15.23 14.50
N ILE A 29 -4.54 15.10 13.25
CA ILE A 29 -5.39 14.62 12.14
C ILE A 29 -5.76 13.15 12.35
N ASP A 30 -4.77 12.32 12.69
CA ASP A 30 -4.99 10.90 12.97
C ASP A 30 -5.97 10.70 14.13
N LYS A 31 -5.85 11.47 15.21
CA LYS A 31 -6.78 11.35 16.36
C LYS A 31 -8.24 11.68 16.02
N LYS A 32 -8.48 12.50 15.00
CA LYS A 32 -9.84 12.93 14.62
C LYS A 32 -10.51 12.00 13.60
N PHE A 33 -9.71 11.33 12.77
CA PHE A 33 -10.22 10.44 11.70
C PHE A 33 -10.06 8.94 12.02
N LEU A 34 -9.23 8.58 13.00
CA LEU A 34 -9.12 7.20 13.43
C LEU A 34 -10.29 6.81 14.32
N PHE A 35 -10.95 5.70 13.97
CA PHE A 35 -12.03 5.12 14.76
C PHE A 35 -11.54 4.49 16.08
N CYS A 36 -10.24 4.18 16.17
CA CYS A 36 -9.61 3.54 17.32
C CYS A 36 -8.20 4.10 17.55
N GLU A 37 -7.83 4.30 18.80
CA GLU A 37 -6.47 4.68 19.18
C GLU A 37 -5.48 3.52 18.98
N ASN A 38 -4.26 3.84 18.54
CA ASN A 38 -3.13 2.89 18.43
C ASN A 38 -3.41 1.62 17.60
N GLN A 39 -4.19 1.73 16.52
CA GLN A 39 -4.49 0.66 15.59
C GLN A 39 -3.96 0.91 14.17
N GLY A 40 -3.92 -0.16 13.37
CA GLY A 40 -3.52 -0.11 11.97
C GLY A 40 -2.00 -0.05 11.76
N VAL A 41 -1.54 -0.42 10.55
CA VAL A 41 -0.11 -0.54 10.24
C VAL A 41 0.61 0.82 10.10
N ILE A 42 -0.13 1.89 9.84
CA ILE A 42 0.42 3.24 9.61
C ILE A 42 0.59 4.00 10.92
N ASN A 43 -0.42 3.93 11.80
CA ASN A 43 -0.57 4.83 12.94
C ASN A 43 -0.33 4.18 14.32
N SER A 44 -0.26 2.85 14.41
CA SER A 44 0.05 2.19 15.69
C SER A 44 1.54 2.26 16.04
N ASN A 45 1.84 2.04 17.32
CA ASN A 45 3.17 2.02 17.91
C ASN A 45 3.39 0.74 18.75
N GLY A 46 4.66 0.45 19.06
CA GLY A 46 5.05 -0.63 19.96
C GLY A 46 4.65 -2.03 19.45
N ALA A 47 4.15 -2.88 20.34
CA ALA A 47 3.79 -4.27 20.01
C ALA A 47 2.64 -4.35 18.98
N SER A 48 1.65 -3.44 19.06
CA SER A 48 0.54 -3.36 18.09
C SER A 48 1.05 -3.16 16.67
N TRP A 49 2.00 -2.22 16.49
CA TRP A 49 2.61 -1.96 15.19
C TRP A 49 3.41 -3.16 14.66
N LYS A 50 4.23 -3.78 15.52
CA LYS A 50 5.03 -4.95 15.14
C LYS A 50 4.15 -6.08 14.64
N GLU A 51 3.05 -6.36 15.34
CA GLU A 51 2.12 -7.41 14.95
C GLU A 51 1.34 -7.07 13.67
N ASN A 52 0.75 -5.88 13.59
CA ASN A 52 0.01 -5.42 12.41
C ASN A 52 0.89 -5.41 11.15
N ARG A 53 2.14 -4.95 11.27
CA ARG A 53 3.12 -4.95 10.18
C ARG A 53 3.45 -6.36 9.72
N ARG A 54 3.69 -7.28 10.66
CA ARG A 54 4.01 -8.69 10.37
C ARG A 54 2.86 -9.35 9.61
N GLN A 55 1.63 -9.20 10.10
CA GLN A 55 0.43 -9.74 9.47
C GLN A 55 0.21 -9.15 8.08
N ALA A 56 0.28 -7.82 7.94
CA ALA A 56 0.09 -7.14 6.66
C ALA A 56 1.11 -7.59 5.61
N ILE A 57 2.39 -7.71 5.98
CA ILE A 57 3.43 -8.20 5.06
C ILE A 57 3.19 -9.65 4.65
N SER A 58 2.74 -10.51 5.58
CA SER A 58 2.37 -11.89 5.24
C SER A 58 1.24 -11.92 4.21
N ILE A 59 0.15 -11.20 4.47
CA ILE A 59 -1.00 -11.12 3.56
C ILE A 59 -0.59 -10.59 2.19
N LEU A 60 0.25 -9.55 2.13
CA LEU A 60 0.74 -9.02 0.86
C LEU A 60 1.57 -10.05 0.07
N ARG A 61 2.41 -10.84 0.74
CA ARG A 61 3.17 -11.93 0.09
C ARG A 61 2.26 -13.06 -0.38
N ASP A 62 1.20 -13.35 0.35
CA ASP A 62 0.18 -14.34 -0.03
C ASP A 62 -0.61 -13.86 -1.25
N PHE A 63 -0.88 -12.56 -1.34
CA PHE A 63 -1.46 -11.91 -2.54
C PHE A 63 -0.52 -11.89 -3.75
N GLY A 64 0.73 -12.32 -3.58
CA GLY A 64 1.72 -12.40 -4.65
C GLY A 64 2.67 -11.21 -4.74
N MET A 65 2.69 -10.31 -3.75
CA MET A 65 3.69 -9.23 -3.69
C MET A 65 5.11 -9.83 -3.71
N GLY A 66 5.91 -9.41 -4.69
CA GLY A 66 7.26 -9.94 -4.92
C GLY A 66 7.32 -11.27 -5.70
N LYS A 67 6.20 -11.75 -6.26
CA LYS A 67 6.13 -12.91 -7.15
C LYS A 67 5.69 -12.48 -8.56
N ASN A 68 5.95 -13.34 -9.55
CA ASN A 68 5.59 -13.10 -10.96
C ASN A 68 4.08 -12.83 -11.16
N VAL A 69 3.22 -13.45 -10.34
CA VAL A 69 1.76 -13.26 -10.42
C VAL A 69 1.38 -11.78 -10.26
N MET A 70 2.01 -11.05 -9.34
CA MET A 70 1.73 -9.62 -9.17
C MET A 70 2.23 -8.79 -10.36
N GLU A 71 3.37 -9.16 -10.94
CA GLU A 71 3.90 -8.51 -12.14
C GLU A 71 2.94 -8.67 -13.32
N GLU A 72 2.36 -9.85 -13.51
CA GLU A 72 1.36 -10.12 -14.55
C GLU A 72 0.10 -9.26 -14.36
N GLN A 73 -0.39 -9.12 -13.12
CA GLN A 73 -1.52 -8.24 -12.82
C GLN A 73 -1.22 -6.77 -13.12
N VAL A 74 -0.01 -6.30 -12.75
CA VAL A 74 0.42 -4.92 -13.06
C VAL A 74 0.49 -4.71 -14.57
N LYS A 75 1.08 -5.65 -15.32
CA LYS A 75 1.14 -5.58 -16.79
C LYS A 75 -0.24 -5.56 -17.44
N LEU A 76 -1.17 -6.34 -16.92
CA LEU A 76 -2.57 -6.34 -17.37
C LEU A 76 -3.22 -4.97 -17.16
N SER A 77 -3.15 -4.43 -15.93
CA SER A 77 -3.72 -3.10 -15.62
C SER A 77 -3.10 -1.99 -16.47
N ILE A 78 -1.80 -2.03 -16.73
CA ILE A 78 -1.13 -1.07 -17.63
C ILE A 78 -1.64 -1.23 -19.06
N SER A 79 -1.81 -2.45 -19.56
CA SER A 79 -2.31 -2.71 -20.92
C SER A 79 -3.74 -2.19 -21.10
N GLU A 80 -4.59 -2.39 -20.10
CA GLU A 80 -5.96 -1.86 -20.09
C GLU A 80 -5.99 -0.34 -20.01
N TYR A 81 -5.11 0.24 -19.19
CA TYR A 81 -4.93 1.68 -19.10
C TYR A 81 -4.47 2.31 -20.41
N LEU A 82 -3.49 1.71 -21.10
CA LEU A 82 -3.03 2.17 -22.41
C LEU A 82 -4.13 2.06 -23.46
N ARG A 83 -4.93 0.98 -23.43
CA ARG A 83 -6.11 0.85 -24.28
C ARG A 83 -7.10 1.98 -24.02
N PHE A 84 -7.39 2.30 -22.75
CA PHE A 84 -8.26 3.41 -22.38
C PHE A 84 -7.73 4.75 -22.91
N LEU A 85 -6.44 5.05 -22.72
CA LEU A 85 -5.82 6.28 -23.24
C LEU A 85 -5.89 6.37 -24.77
N SER A 86 -5.81 5.23 -25.47
CA SER A 86 -5.91 5.21 -26.94
C SER A 86 -7.28 5.63 -27.47
N GLN A 87 -8.34 5.41 -26.69
CA GLN A 87 -9.73 5.73 -27.05
C GLN A 87 -10.08 7.21 -26.85
N ILE A 88 -9.25 7.95 -26.12
CA ILE A 88 -9.48 9.37 -25.88
C ILE A 88 -9.16 10.15 -27.16
N LYS A 89 -10.20 10.83 -27.68
CA LYS A 89 -10.13 11.58 -28.95
C LYS A 89 -9.27 12.84 -28.84
N ASP A 90 -9.47 13.63 -27.78
CA ASP A 90 -8.66 14.82 -27.50
C ASP A 90 -7.70 14.55 -26.35
N LYS A 91 -6.42 14.45 -26.67
CA LYS A 91 -5.35 14.17 -25.72
C LYS A 91 -4.70 15.43 -25.14
N SER A 92 -5.03 16.61 -25.68
CA SER A 92 -4.41 17.88 -25.30
C SER A 92 -4.94 18.46 -23.99
N THR A 93 -6.15 18.05 -23.59
CA THR A 93 -6.87 18.59 -22.42
C THR A 93 -6.97 17.58 -21.26
N VAL A 94 -6.33 16.41 -21.37
CA VAL A 94 -6.51 15.33 -20.39
C VAL A 94 -5.65 15.56 -19.16
N GLU A 95 -6.29 15.69 -17.99
CA GLU A 95 -5.60 15.63 -16.70
C GLU A 95 -5.23 14.18 -16.38
N MET A 96 -3.94 13.84 -16.44
CA MET A 96 -3.46 12.47 -16.26
C MET A 96 -3.59 11.94 -14.82
N ARG A 97 -3.81 12.82 -13.83
CA ARG A 97 -3.99 12.43 -12.42
C ARG A 97 -5.14 11.44 -12.23
N TRP A 98 -6.31 11.74 -12.80
CA TRP A 98 -7.51 10.91 -12.62
C TRP A 98 -7.38 9.52 -13.28
N PRO A 99 -6.97 9.41 -14.56
CA PRO A 99 -6.74 8.11 -15.17
C PRO A 99 -5.71 7.25 -14.43
N ILE A 100 -4.63 7.84 -13.91
CA ILE A 100 -3.60 7.10 -13.15
C ILE A 100 -4.19 6.56 -11.84
N GLN A 101 -4.93 7.39 -11.09
CA GLN A 101 -5.57 6.94 -9.85
C GLN A 101 -6.57 5.80 -10.09
N ILE A 102 -7.34 5.86 -11.18
CA ILE A 102 -8.28 4.79 -11.53
C ILE A 102 -7.53 3.49 -11.84
N MET A 103 -6.43 3.55 -12.60
CA MET A 103 -5.59 2.37 -12.87
C MET A 103 -5.08 1.73 -11.58
N GLU A 104 -4.59 2.54 -10.62
CA GLU A 104 -4.15 2.04 -9.32
C GLU A 104 -5.30 1.38 -8.55
N CYS A 105 -6.48 2.01 -8.51
CA CYS A 105 -7.67 1.43 -7.88
C CYS A 105 -8.08 0.10 -8.52
N GLU A 106 -8.03 0.00 -9.85
CA GLU A 106 -8.40 -1.21 -10.60
C GLU A 106 -7.42 -2.35 -10.31
N LEU A 107 -6.11 -2.07 -10.23
CA LEU A 107 -5.10 -3.04 -9.79
C LEU A 107 -5.40 -3.58 -8.38
N TYR A 108 -5.72 -2.70 -7.42
CA TYR A 108 -6.10 -3.11 -6.06
C TYR A 108 -7.36 -3.98 -6.05
N VAL A 109 -8.39 -3.61 -6.81
CA VAL A 109 -9.66 -4.35 -6.88
C VAL A 109 -9.47 -5.72 -7.52
N THR A 110 -8.73 -5.80 -8.63
CA THR A 110 -8.49 -7.07 -9.35
C THR A 110 -7.64 -8.01 -8.51
N THR A 111 -6.60 -7.50 -7.84
CA THR A 111 -5.79 -8.29 -6.89
C THR A 111 -6.66 -8.82 -5.74
N GLY A 112 -7.52 -7.96 -5.16
CA GLY A 112 -8.43 -8.33 -4.09
C GLY A 112 -9.49 -9.36 -4.50
N LYS A 113 -10.06 -9.24 -5.72
CA LYS A 113 -11.04 -10.19 -6.26
C LYS A 113 -10.40 -11.54 -6.58
N SER A 114 -9.30 -11.57 -7.33
CA SER A 114 -8.59 -12.79 -7.73
C SER A 114 -8.22 -13.65 -6.52
N PHE A 115 -7.83 -13.02 -5.42
CA PHE A 115 -7.55 -13.72 -4.17
C PHE A 115 -8.82 -14.13 -3.41
N ARG A 116 -9.86 -13.30 -3.37
CA ARG A 116 -11.14 -13.67 -2.73
C ARG A 116 -11.77 -14.90 -3.40
N PHE A 117 -11.65 -15.05 -4.73
CA PHE A 117 -12.07 -16.27 -5.43
C PHE A 117 -11.22 -17.49 -5.03
N HIS A 118 -9.89 -17.39 -5.04
CA HIS A 118 -9.00 -18.49 -4.61
C HIS A 118 -9.19 -18.90 -3.14
N SER A 119 -9.46 -17.95 -2.25
CA SER A 119 -9.75 -18.24 -0.83
C SER A 119 -11.11 -18.90 -0.64
N SER A 120 -12.08 -18.66 -1.54
CA SER A 120 -13.42 -19.26 -1.46
C SER A 120 -13.40 -20.75 -1.77
N ASP A 121 -12.48 -21.21 -2.63
CA ASP A 121 -12.32 -22.62 -2.98
C ASP A 121 -11.79 -23.46 -1.79
N HIS A 122 -11.09 -22.84 -0.84
CA HIS A 122 -10.62 -23.52 0.38
C HIS A 122 -11.73 -23.80 1.41
N TYR A 123 -12.89 -23.13 1.32
CA TYR A 123 -14.03 -23.35 2.23
C TYR A 123 -15.11 -24.28 1.67
N LEU A 124 -14.94 -24.78 0.43
CA LEU A 124 -15.90 -25.68 -0.23
C LEU A 124 -15.44 -27.15 -0.24
N LEU A 125 -14.35 -27.49 0.46
CA LEU A 125 -13.78 -28.84 0.55
C LEU A 125 -13.74 -29.42 1.99
N THR A 126 -14.58 -28.93 2.89
CA THR A 126 -14.91 -29.54 4.19
C THR A 126 -16.41 -29.58 4.38
#